data_AF-A0A930SW75-F1
#
_entry.id   AF-A0A930SW75-F1
#
_cell.length_a   1.000
_cell.length_b   1.000
_cell.length_c   1.000
_cell.angle_alpha   90.00
_cell.angle_beta   90.00
_cell.angle_gamma   90.00
#
_symmetry.space_group_name_H-M   'P 1'
#
loop_
_entity.id
_entity.type
_entity.pdbx_description
1 polymer ?
#
loop_
_entity_poly.entity_id
_entity_poly.type
_entity_poly.pdbx_seq_one_letter_code
_entity_poly.pdbx_strand_id
1 'polypeptide(L)'
;MRLFKRTLTLALSTMLLCPASLSAADAEHYASVFKDRSSSYILVFAFPSAVYLDWSNPSALARTSIQSAVSQRLLGLPSTIGHAQFAWSCRRPDGTLVSSGASGQSGEHNGQSLKALLAGWGMSILELVYTDGTLEGPQEVNARIHKGARSGQFSWAGFQVPLEQCLNLAGYVEDYARAEAYQYYGFPVDPLKLEGGGCTSYAHAALKKSGAPLPFLPMWLRDYHIPVQQMGRQADPPPHSTIVPAAQIPEREAQVALDDFVLGDQRWSAAPDSEDTVHFKYYDPELFYESFLHLENSYRARQGLPLRNPIRTADYDRFQRRLKDSTDNWMNSLLQANVPMQLDQIAGYSGLVVDLRQAPTTQTP
;
A
#
# COMPACT_ATOMS: atom_id res chain seq x y z
N MET A 1 -21.17 -33.27 -64.88
CA MET A 1 -22.12 -33.57 -63.79
C MET A 1 -22.08 -32.45 -62.76
N ARG A 2 -23.18 -31.68 -62.70
CA ARG A 2 -23.79 -30.96 -61.55
C ARG A 2 -22.84 -30.26 -60.57
N LEU A 3 -22.70 -28.92 -60.61
CA LEU A 3 -23.59 -27.90 -60.00
C LEU A 3 -24.00 -28.20 -58.55
N PHE A 4 -23.63 -27.31 -57.61
CA PHE A 4 -24.49 -26.64 -56.61
C PHE A 4 -23.59 -25.76 -55.71
N LYS A 5 -23.46 -24.45 -55.98
CA LYS A 5 -24.18 -23.34 -55.31
C LYS A 5 -24.20 -23.45 -53.78
N ARG A 6 -23.54 -22.48 -53.11
CA ARG A 6 -24.22 -21.55 -52.18
C ARG A 6 -23.28 -20.43 -51.71
N THR A 7 -23.50 -19.27 -52.32
CA THR A 7 -23.19 -17.94 -51.84
C THR A 7 -23.94 -17.70 -50.51
N LEU A 8 -23.24 -17.29 -49.45
CA LEU A 8 -23.87 -16.78 -48.24
C LEU A 8 -23.62 -15.27 -48.16
N THR A 9 -24.67 -14.52 -48.45
CA THR A 9 -24.78 -13.09 -48.21
C THR A 9 -25.55 -12.93 -46.90
N LEU A 10 -24.91 -12.38 -45.86
CA LEU A 10 -25.58 -11.88 -44.65
C LEU A 10 -24.88 -10.55 -44.31
N ALA A 11 -25.49 -9.43 -44.64
CA ALA A 11 -26.39 -8.67 -43.77
C ALA A 11 -25.65 -7.85 -42.71
N LEU A 12 -25.47 -6.57 -43.09
CA LEU A 12 -25.37 -5.37 -42.28
C LEU A 12 -25.85 -5.57 -40.82
N SER A 13 -24.94 -5.44 -39.86
CA SER A 13 -25.29 -5.04 -38.49
C SER A 13 -24.54 -3.76 -38.18
N THR A 14 -25.27 -2.67 -38.33
CA THR A 14 -24.95 -1.34 -37.82
C THR A 14 -24.67 -1.47 -36.33
N MET A 15 -23.39 -1.44 -35.93
CA MET A 15 -23.02 -1.20 -34.54
C MET A 15 -23.45 0.23 -34.21
N LEU A 16 -24.66 0.37 -33.65
CA LEU A 16 -25.01 1.54 -32.87
C LEU A 16 -23.99 1.65 -31.73
N LEU A 17 -23.15 2.67 -31.81
CA LEU A 17 -22.42 3.23 -30.67
C LEU A 17 -23.46 3.64 -29.64
N CYS A 18 -23.72 2.77 -28.68
CA CYS A 18 -24.39 3.15 -27.44
C CYS A 18 -23.34 3.94 -26.65
N PRO A 19 -23.51 5.27 -26.42
CA PRO A 19 -22.67 5.94 -25.45
C PRO A 19 -22.96 5.24 -24.12
N ALA A 20 -21.95 4.60 -23.54
CA ALA A 20 -22.02 4.13 -22.17
C ALA A 20 -22.22 5.37 -21.29
N SER A 21 -23.48 5.67 -21.02
CA SER A 21 -23.87 6.54 -19.93
C SER A 21 -23.39 5.86 -18.66
N LEU A 22 -22.20 6.24 -18.19
CA LEU A 22 -21.75 5.99 -16.82
C LEU A 22 -22.85 6.50 -15.91
N SER A 23 -23.69 5.57 -15.44
CA SER A 23 -24.77 5.88 -14.53
C SER A 23 -24.17 6.36 -13.22
N ALA A 24 -24.83 7.31 -12.55
CA ALA A 24 -24.49 7.84 -11.23
C ALA A 24 -24.49 6.79 -10.08
N ALA A 25 -24.42 5.50 -10.39
CA ALA A 25 -24.38 4.37 -9.45
C ALA A 25 -22.96 4.05 -8.95
N ASP A 26 -21.91 4.61 -9.55
CA ASP A 26 -20.52 4.48 -9.06
C ASP A 26 -20.14 5.64 -8.12
N ALA A 27 -21.04 6.00 -7.19
CA ALA A 27 -20.69 6.95 -6.15
C ALA A 27 -19.56 6.34 -5.31
N GLU A 28 -18.41 7.01 -5.27
CA GLU A 28 -17.25 6.59 -4.48
C GLU A 28 -17.68 6.30 -3.03
N HIS A 29 -17.55 5.06 -2.57
CA HIS A 29 -18.13 4.66 -1.27
C HIS A 29 -17.49 5.39 -0.10
N TYR A 30 -16.25 5.83 -0.24
CA TYR A 30 -15.57 6.63 0.77
C TYR A 30 -16.04 8.09 0.78
N ALA A 31 -16.71 8.57 -0.27
CA ALA A 31 -17.28 9.92 -0.29
C ALA A 31 -18.40 10.09 0.74
N SER A 32 -19.01 8.99 1.21
CA SER A 32 -19.96 9.04 2.31
C SER A 32 -19.32 9.51 3.62
N VAL A 33 -17.99 9.43 3.78
CA VAL A 33 -17.28 9.94 4.96
C VAL A 33 -17.14 11.46 4.91
N PHE A 34 -17.19 12.07 3.72
CA PHE A 34 -17.11 13.53 3.52
C PHE A 34 -18.45 14.23 3.82
N LYS A 35 -19.09 13.90 4.95
CA LYS A 35 -20.43 14.40 5.33
C LYS A 35 -20.40 15.88 5.69
N ASP A 36 -19.36 16.34 6.39
CA ASP A 36 -19.18 17.75 6.68
C ASP A 36 -18.61 18.46 5.46
N ARG A 37 -19.48 19.19 4.77
CA ARG A 37 -19.11 19.95 3.59
C ARG A 37 -18.13 21.08 3.88
N SER A 38 -18.03 21.54 5.13
CA SER A 38 -17.09 22.60 5.52
C SER A 38 -15.68 22.10 5.85
N SER A 39 -15.44 20.78 5.77
CA SER A 39 -14.19 20.16 6.20
C SER A 39 -13.39 19.57 5.04
N SER A 40 -12.06 19.63 5.17
CA SER A 40 -11.15 18.90 4.30
C SER A 40 -10.78 17.56 4.92
N TYR A 41 -10.67 16.53 4.09
CA TYR A 41 -10.42 15.16 4.53
C TYR A 41 -9.26 14.51 3.79
N ILE A 42 -8.50 13.69 4.52
CA ILE A 42 -7.58 12.70 3.98
C ILE A 42 -8.01 11.34 4.53
N LEU A 43 -8.25 10.38 3.63
CA LEU A 43 -8.55 8.99 3.97
C LEU A 43 -7.39 8.12 3.54
N VAL A 44 -7.05 7.13 4.35
CA VAL A 44 -6.02 6.14 4.01
C VAL A 44 -6.61 4.76 4.12
N PHE A 45 -6.28 3.91 3.14
CA PHE A 45 -6.81 2.59 2.94
C PHE A 45 -5.67 1.59 2.94
N ALA A 46 -5.75 0.61 3.83
CA ALA A 46 -4.76 -0.43 3.99
C ALA A 46 -5.36 -1.79 3.69
N PHE A 47 -4.65 -2.56 2.88
CA PHE A 47 -4.98 -3.93 2.56
C PHE A 47 -3.79 -4.80 2.99
N PRO A 48 -4.02 -5.82 3.81
CA PRO A 48 -3.01 -6.79 4.17
C PRO A 48 -2.67 -7.67 2.95
N SER A 49 -1.61 -8.44 3.06
CA SER A 49 -1.36 -9.59 2.20
C SER A 49 -2.44 -10.66 2.38
N ALA A 50 -2.65 -11.48 1.34
CA ALA A 50 -3.59 -12.59 1.37
C ALA A 50 -3.26 -13.59 2.49
N VAL A 51 -1.96 -13.85 2.70
CA VAL A 51 -1.40 -14.56 3.85
C VAL A 51 -0.31 -13.69 4.43
N TYR A 52 -0.34 -13.49 5.75
CA TYR A 52 0.65 -12.70 6.47
C TYR A 52 2.08 -13.06 6.05
N LEU A 53 2.84 -12.04 5.61
CA LEU A 53 4.24 -12.18 5.23
C LEU A 53 5.14 -12.22 6.47
N ASP A 54 5.77 -13.37 6.72
CA ASP A 54 6.59 -13.58 7.91
C ASP A 54 8.05 -13.16 7.70
N TRP A 55 8.34 -11.94 8.18
CA TRP A 55 9.67 -11.35 8.15
C TRP A 55 10.59 -11.77 9.30
N SER A 56 10.28 -12.83 10.04
CA SER A 56 11.17 -13.34 11.10
C SER A 56 12.52 -13.80 10.56
N ASN A 57 12.53 -14.36 9.35
CA ASN A 57 13.72 -14.76 8.60
C ASN A 57 13.43 -14.87 7.09
N PRO A 58 14.45 -14.85 6.20
CA PRO A 58 14.25 -14.93 4.75
C PRO A 58 13.47 -16.18 4.31
N SER A 59 13.69 -17.32 4.95
CA SER A 59 12.99 -18.56 4.59
C SER A 59 11.50 -18.51 4.89
N ALA A 60 11.12 -17.97 6.06
CA ALA A 60 9.73 -17.75 6.43
C ALA A 60 9.05 -16.75 5.49
N LEU A 61 9.76 -15.69 5.10
CA LEU A 61 9.26 -14.69 4.16
C LEU A 61 9.01 -15.31 2.79
N ALA A 62 9.94 -16.09 2.26
CA ALA A 62 9.78 -16.75 0.96
C ALA A 62 8.56 -17.69 0.96
N ARG A 63 8.44 -18.54 1.98
CA ARG A 63 7.30 -19.47 2.13
C ARG A 63 5.97 -18.74 2.20
N THR A 64 5.86 -17.74 3.07
CA THR A 64 4.62 -16.97 3.25
C THR A 64 4.28 -16.12 2.03
N SER A 65 5.27 -15.58 1.31
CA SER A 65 5.06 -14.87 0.05
C SER A 65 4.49 -15.77 -1.04
N ILE A 66 5.02 -17.00 -1.19
CA ILE A 66 4.48 -18.00 -2.13
C ILE A 66 3.06 -18.39 -1.72
N GLN A 67 2.83 -18.68 -0.44
CA GLN A 67 1.48 -19.00 0.08
C GLN A 67 0.49 -17.87 -0.16
N SER A 68 0.93 -16.62 0.01
CA SER A 68 0.10 -15.44 -0.23
C SER A 68 -0.23 -15.28 -1.71
N ALA A 69 0.75 -15.46 -2.61
CA ALA A 69 0.52 -15.43 -4.05
C ALA A 69 -0.48 -16.51 -4.51
N VAL A 70 -0.35 -17.73 -3.98
CA VAL A 70 -1.29 -18.83 -4.27
C VAL A 70 -2.68 -18.53 -3.71
N SER A 71 -2.76 -18.06 -2.45
CA SER A 71 -4.04 -17.74 -1.80
C SER A 71 -4.76 -16.60 -2.50
N GLN A 72 -4.04 -15.56 -2.93
CA GLN A 72 -4.59 -14.45 -3.70
C GLN A 72 -5.23 -14.94 -5.00
N ARG A 73 -4.55 -15.84 -5.71
CA ARG A 73 -5.02 -16.38 -6.99
C ARG A 73 -6.22 -17.31 -6.82
N LEU A 74 -6.21 -18.19 -5.82
CA LEU A 74 -7.26 -19.18 -5.59
C LEU A 74 -8.51 -18.60 -4.93
N LEU A 75 -8.33 -17.69 -3.97
CA LEU A 75 -9.43 -17.15 -3.15
C LEU A 75 -9.87 -15.75 -3.61
N GLY A 76 -9.18 -15.16 -4.59
CA GLY A 76 -9.50 -13.83 -5.10
C GLY A 76 -9.33 -12.74 -4.04
N LEU A 77 -8.33 -12.85 -3.16
CA LEU A 77 -8.03 -11.88 -2.11
C LEU A 77 -7.47 -10.56 -2.71
N PRO A 78 -7.57 -9.41 -2.00
CA PRO A 78 -7.24 -8.10 -2.55
C PRO A 78 -5.78 -7.91 -2.96
N SER A 79 -4.81 -8.48 -2.24
CA SER A 79 -3.38 -8.29 -2.52
C SER A 79 -2.53 -9.53 -2.21
N THR A 80 -1.41 -9.69 -2.92
CA THR A 80 -0.37 -10.70 -2.66
C THR A 80 0.57 -10.26 -1.55
N ILE A 81 1.02 -9.00 -1.55
CA ILE A 81 2.01 -8.48 -0.59
C ILE A 81 1.46 -7.40 0.33
N GLY A 82 0.17 -7.13 0.25
CA GLY A 82 -0.46 -5.96 0.87
C GLY A 82 -0.54 -4.78 -0.10
N HIS A 83 -1.27 -3.74 0.27
CA HIS A 83 -1.48 -2.56 -0.57
C HIS A 83 -1.88 -1.35 0.26
N ALA A 84 -1.48 -0.17 -0.19
CA ALA A 84 -1.83 1.11 0.44
C ALA A 84 -2.35 2.08 -0.61
N GLN A 85 -3.47 2.74 -0.28
CA GLN A 85 -4.10 3.76 -1.12
C GLN A 85 -4.60 4.90 -0.23
N PHE A 86 -4.96 6.02 -0.83
CA PHE A 86 -5.53 7.14 -0.11
C PHE A 86 -6.53 7.90 -0.98
N ALA A 87 -7.41 8.66 -0.33
CA ALA A 87 -8.33 9.59 -0.97
C ALA A 87 -8.32 10.94 -0.26
N TRP A 88 -8.71 12.00 -0.95
CA TRP A 88 -8.82 13.33 -0.37
C TRP A 88 -10.04 14.08 -0.90
N SER A 89 -10.52 15.02 -0.08
CA SER A 89 -11.54 15.99 -0.45
C SER A 89 -11.20 17.30 0.24
N CYS A 90 -10.62 18.24 -0.50
CA CYS A 90 -10.20 19.54 -0.03
C CYS A 90 -11.32 20.56 -0.22
N ARG A 91 -11.85 21.09 0.87
CA ARG A 91 -12.97 22.04 0.87
C ARG A 91 -12.64 23.29 1.65
N ARG A 92 -13.13 24.42 1.15
CA ARG A 92 -13.12 25.69 1.90
C ARG A 92 -14.16 25.64 3.03
N PRO A 93 -14.04 26.51 4.05
CA PRO A 93 -15.02 26.60 5.13
C PRO A 93 -16.47 26.89 4.66
N ASP A 94 -16.62 27.51 3.50
CA ASP A 94 -17.93 27.81 2.87
C ASP A 94 -18.59 26.60 2.17
N GLY A 95 -17.92 25.44 2.15
CA GLY A 95 -18.42 24.24 1.48
C GLY A 95 -17.84 23.97 0.10
N THR A 96 -17.18 24.96 -0.50
CA THR A 96 -16.67 24.89 -1.88
C THR A 96 -15.60 23.80 -2.01
N LEU A 97 -15.84 22.84 -2.89
CA LEU A 97 -14.86 21.82 -3.25
C LEU A 97 -13.75 22.44 -4.10
N VAL A 98 -12.50 22.28 -3.65
CA VAL A 98 -11.30 22.81 -4.32
C VAL A 98 -10.59 21.71 -5.11
N SER A 99 -10.42 20.54 -4.49
CA SER A 99 -9.77 19.38 -5.09
C SER A 99 -10.32 18.12 -4.43
N SER A 100 -10.46 17.04 -5.18
CA SER A 100 -10.76 15.71 -4.66
C SER A 100 -10.18 14.65 -5.58
N GLY A 101 -9.87 13.51 -5.01
CA GLY A 101 -9.42 12.36 -5.77
C GLY A 101 -9.07 11.20 -4.87
N ALA A 102 -8.58 10.15 -5.49
CA ALA A 102 -7.94 9.05 -4.80
C ALA A 102 -6.77 8.55 -5.63
N SER A 103 -5.78 8.00 -4.94
CA SER A 103 -4.57 7.51 -5.57
C SER A 103 -3.99 6.34 -4.79
N GLY A 104 -3.31 5.47 -5.53
CA GLY A 104 -2.40 4.45 -5.05
C GLY A 104 -1.35 4.22 -6.12
N GLN A 105 -0.32 3.43 -5.81
CA GLN A 105 0.67 3.03 -6.80
C GLN A 105 0.72 1.52 -6.89
N SER A 106 0.69 0.99 -8.10
CA SER A 106 0.84 -0.43 -8.40
C SER A 106 1.92 -0.63 -9.46
N GLY A 107 2.28 -1.88 -9.69
CA GLY A 107 3.35 -2.30 -10.60
C GLY A 107 3.55 -3.80 -10.50
N GLU A 108 4.56 -4.33 -11.19
CA GLU A 108 4.88 -5.77 -11.19
C GLU A 108 3.74 -6.64 -11.76
N HIS A 109 3.03 -6.13 -12.77
CA HIS A 109 1.79 -6.71 -13.28
C HIS A 109 1.96 -8.11 -13.90
N ASN A 110 3.17 -8.50 -14.24
CA ASN A 110 3.49 -9.73 -14.97
C ASN A 110 4.24 -10.77 -14.12
N GLY A 111 4.22 -10.64 -12.78
CA GLY A 111 4.89 -11.57 -11.88
C GLY A 111 6.42 -11.56 -12.05
N GLN A 112 6.98 -10.41 -12.42
CA GLN A 112 8.42 -10.23 -12.66
C GLN A 112 9.26 -10.62 -11.43
N SER A 113 8.76 -10.32 -10.23
CA SER A 113 9.45 -10.64 -8.96
C SER A 113 9.59 -12.15 -8.76
N LEU A 114 8.52 -12.90 -9.04
CA LEU A 114 8.53 -14.36 -8.94
C LEU A 114 9.42 -14.97 -10.02
N LYS A 115 9.41 -14.43 -11.25
CA LYS A 115 10.31 -14.88 -12.32
C LYS A 115 11.78 -14.62 -11.96
N ALA A 116 12.09 -13.46 -11.40
CA ALA A 116 13.43 -13.13 -10.93
C ALA A 116 13.88 -14.08 -9.82
N LEU A 117 13.00 -14.32 -8.83
CA LEU A 117 13.27 -15.25 -7.74
C LEU A 117 13.56 -16.67 -8.27
N LEU A 118 12.75 -17.16 -9.20
CA LEU A 118 12.95 -18.47 -9.87
C LEU A 118 14.21 -18.52 -10.73
N ALA A 119 14.66 -17.38 -11.27
CA ALA A 119 15.90 -17.25 -12.03
C ALA A 119 17.15 -17.11 -11.14
N GLY A 120 17.00 -17.25 -9.83
CA GLY A 120 18.13 -17.26 -8.89
C GLY A 120 18.60 -15.89 -8.44
N TRP A 121 17.75 -14.85 -8.53
CA TRP A 121 18.06 -13.51 -8.00
C TRP A 121 18.11 -13.45 -6.46
N GLY A 122 17.65 -14.49 -5.76
CA GLY A 122 17.60 -14.50 -4.30
C GLY A 122 16.88 -13.28 -3.72
N MET A 123 17.48 -12.62 -2.74
CA MET A 123 16.94 -11.42 -2.10
C MET A 123 17.16 -10.14 -2.91
N SER A 124 17.95 -10.16 -3.99
CA SER A 124 18.15 -8.99 -4.85
C SER A 124 16.89 -8.61 -5.62
N ILE A 125 15.84 -9.43 -5.60
CA ILE A 125 14.51 -9.04 -6.07
C ILE A 125 13.94 -7.82 -5.32
N LEU A 126 14.39 -7.59 -4.08
CA LEU A 126 14.01 -6.43 -3.27
C LEU A 126 14.71 -5.15 -3.74
N GLU A 127 15.76 -5.29 -4.54
CA GLU A 127 16.54 -4.19 -5.11
C GLU A 127 16.18 -3.91 -6.58
N LEU A 128 15.19 -4.63 -7.12
CA LEU A 128 14.66 -4.38 -8.47
C LEU A 128 13.65 -3.23 -8.47
N VAL A 129 13.71 -2.41 -9.51
CA VAL A 129 12.70 -1.40 -9.83
C VAL A 129 11.98 -1.81 -11.10
N TYR A 130 10.68 -2.03 -11.02
CA TYR A 130 9.82 -2.36 -12.15
C TYR A 130 9.41 -1.09 -12.89
N THR A 131 9.47 -1.11 -14.22
CA THR A 131 9.18 0.05 -15.09
C THR A 131 7.76 0.02 -15.67
N ASP A 132 6.90 -0.83 -15.10
CA ASP A 132 5.48 -0.99 -15.45
C ASP A 132 4.56 -0.42 -14.37
N GLY A 133 5.07 0.53 -13.57
CA GLY A 133 4.32 1.16 -12.49
C GLY A 133 3.19 2.07 -13.02
N THR A 134 2.09 2.12 -12.27
CA THR A 134 0.90 2.92 -12.59
C THR A 134 0.33 3.60 -11.35
N LEU A 135 -0.27 4.78 -11.52
CA LEU A 135 -1.14 5.37 -10.51
C LEU A 135 -2.55 4.78 -10.64
N GLU A 136 -3.08 4.31 -9.52
CA GLU A 136 -4.47 3.88 -9.43
C GLU A 136 -5.38 5.10 -9.28
N GLY A 137 -6.48 5.14 -10.02
CA GLY A 137 -7.49 6.20 -9.93
C GLY A 137 -8.63 5.88 -8.96
N PRO A 138 -9.60 6.81 -8.80
CA PRO A 138 -10.74 6.62 -7.92
C PRO A 138 -11.54 5.33 -8.12
N GLN A 139 -11.75 4.90 -9.38
CA GLN A 139 -12.49 3.66 -9.64
C GLN A 139 -11.72 2.42 -9.13
N GLU A 140 -10.40 2.38 -9.31
CA GLU A 140 -9.55 1.27 -8.87
C GLU A 140 -9.44 1.21 -7.35
N VAL A 141 -9.29 2.37 -6.71
CA VAL A 141 -9.34 2.50 -5.24
C VAL A 141 -10.68 2.00 -4.71
N ASN A 142 -11.80 2.44 -5.28
CA ASN A 142 -13.14 2.00 -4.85
C ASN A 142 -13.33 0.49 -5.06
N ALA A 143 -12.91 -0.05 -6.21
CA ALA A 143 -13.00 -1.48 -6.50
C ALA A 143 -12.20 -2.31 -5.49
N ARG A 144 -11.01 -1.85 -5.08
CA ARG A 144 -10.17 -2.52 -4.09
C ARG A 144 -10.76 -2.46 -2.69
N ILE A 145 -11.31 -1.30 -2.28
CA ILE A 145 -12.06 -1.16 -1.02
C ILE A 145 -13.17 -2.19 -0.93
N HIS A 146 -13.99 -2.33 -1.98
CA HIS A 146 -15.05 -3.33 -1.99
C HIS A 146 -14.54 -4.75 -1.87
N LYS A 147 -13.46 -5.08 -2.61
CA LYS A 147 -12.85 -6.40 -2.56
C LYS A 147 -12.34 -6.72 -1.17
N GLY A 148 -11.59 -5.80 -0.55
CA GLY A 148 -11.06 -5.94 0.80
C GLY A 148 -12.14 -6.01 1.88
N ALA A 149 -13.18 -5.17 1.79
CA ALA A 149 -14.30 -5.19 2.72
C ALA A 149 -15.06 -6.53 2.69
N ARG A 150 -15.33 -7.07 1.48
CA ARG A 150 -15.99 -8.38 1.32
C ARG A 150 -15.16 -9.53 1.88
N SER A 151 -13.84 -9.47 1.78
CA SER A 151 -12.94 -10.52 2.28
C SER A 151 -12.50 -10.30 3.73
N GLY A 152 -12.95 -9.23 4.40
CA GLY A 152 -12.49 -8.86 5.74
C GLY A 152 -11.01 -8.49 5.82
N GLN A 153 -10.40 -8.11 4.69
CA GLN A 153 -8.99 -7.74 4.55
C GLN A 153 -8.88 -6.25 4.18
N PHE A 154 -9.34 -5.39 5.08
CA PHE A 154 -9.40 -3.96 4.86
C PHE A 154 -9.28 -3.20 6.18
N SER A 155 -8.51 -2.14 6.22
CA SER A 155 -8.51 -1.21 7.34
C SER A 155 -8.36 0.20 6.81
N TRP A 156 -8.95 1.16 7.48
CA TRP A 156 -8.89 2.54 7.03
C TRP A 156 -9.01 3.51 8.20
N ALA A 157 -8.45 4.69 8.00
CA ALA A 157 -8.63 5.82 8.88
C ALA A 157 -8.90 7.09 8.06
N GLY A 158 -9.66 8.01 8.65
CA GLY A 158 -9.93 9.31 8.09
C GLY A 158 -9.42 10.42 9.00
N PHE A 159 -8.91 11.49 8.40
CA PHE A 159 -8.41 12.65 9.10
C PHE A 159 -9.10 13.89 8.55
N GLN A 160 -9.84 14.61 9.40
CA GLN A 160 -10.25 15.98 9.07
C GLN A 160 -9.05 16.88 9.28
N VAL A 161 -8.68 17.64 8.27
CA VAL A 161 -7.45 18.44 8.26
C VAL A 161 -7.76 19.88 7.81
N PRO A 162 -6.90 20.85 8.12
CA PRO A 162 -6.94 22.16 7.47
C PRO A 162 -6.84 22.04 5.95
N LEU A 163 -7.47 22.98 5.23
CA LEU A 163 -7.46 23.00 3.76
C LEU A 163 -6.04 22.93 3.18
N GLU A 164 -5.10 23.66 3.76
CA GLU A 164 -3.69 23.67 3.33
C GLU A 164 -3.07 22.28 3.35
N GLN A 165 -3.25 21.51 4.43
CA GLN A 165 -2.70 20.15 4.54
C GLN A 165 -3.27 19.21 3.47
N CYS A 166 -4.57 19.35 3.18
CA CYS A 166 -5.21 18.60 2.11
C CYS A 166 -4.66 18.99 0.73
N LEU A 167 -4.50 20.30 0.47
CA LEU A 167 -3.94 20.79 -0.79
C LEU A 167 -2.47 20.40 -0.97
N ASN A 168 -1.69 20.31 0.11
CA ASN A 168 -0.31 19.82 0.04
C ASN A 168 -0.24 18.35 -0.40
N LEU A 169 -1.16 17.50 0.08
CA LEU A 169 -1.27 16.13 -0.40
C LEU A 169 -1.67 16.09 -1.88
N ALA A 170 -2.69 16.85 -2.27
CA ALA A 170 -3.15 16.90 -3.66
C ALA A 170 -2.03 17.38 -4.61
N GLY A 171 -1.32 18.45 -4.24
CA GLY A 171 -0.18 18.96 -5.00
C GLY A 171 0.96 17.95 -5.11
N TYR A 172 1.25 17.19 -4.06
CA TYR A 172 2.22 16.09 -4.14
C TYR A 172 1.83 15.03 -5.17
N VAL A 173 0.54 14.63 -5.24
CA VAL A 173 0.07 13.66 -6.25
C VAL A 173 0.27 14.21 -7.67
N GLU A 174 -0.04 15.49 -7.88
CA GLU A 174 0.16 16.16 -9.18
C GLU A 174 1.65 16.22 -9.55
N ASP A 175 2.52 16.58 -8.62
CA ASP A 175 3.96 16.65 -8.85
C ASP A 175 4.57 15.27 -9.13
N TYR A 176 4.12 14.25 -8.40
CA TYR A 176 4.52 12.86 -8.60
C TYR A 176 4.10 12.32 -9.97
N ALA A 177 2.87 12.63 -10.40
CA ALA A 177 2.37 12.28 -11.72
C ALA A 177 3.14 13.03 -12.83
N ARG A 178 3.38 14.33 -12.65
CA ARG A 178 4.08 15.19 -13.61
C ARG A 178 5.55 14.79 -13.81
N ALA A 179 6.20 14.33 -12.75
CA ALA A 179 7.57 13.80 -12.80
C ALA A 179 7.66 12.39 -13.43
N GLU A 180 6.51 11.78 -13.77
CA GLU A 180 6.42 10.38 -14.23
C GLU A 180 7.01 9.37 -13.25
N ALA A 181 7.16 9.75 -11.98
CA ALA A 181 7.74 8.91 -10.93
C ALA A 181 6.98 7.58 -10.79
N TYR A 182 5.67 7.60 -11.04
CA TYR A 182 4.81 6.43 -10.94
C TYR A 182 5.23 5.25 -11.82
N GLN A 183 5.98 5.49 -12.90
CA GLN A 183 6.47 4.43 -13.79
C GLN A 183 7.46 3.49 -13.09
N TYR A 184 8.11 3.97 -12.03
CA TYR A 184 9.13 3.23 -11.28
C TYR A 184 8.54 2.68 -9.98
N TYR A 185 8.18 1.39 -10.00
CA TYR A 185 7.64 0.67 -8.85
C TYR A 185 8.71 -0.19 -8.20
N GLY A 186 8.99 -0.02 -6.91
CA GLY A 186 10.01 -0.80 -6.21
C GLY A 186 10.41 -0.20 -4.87
N PHE A 187 11.29 -0.88 -4.14
CA PHE A 187 11.76 -0.45 -2.82
C PHE A 187 12.94 0.55 -2.85
N PRO A 188 13.92 0.46 -3.77
CA PRO A 188 15.11 1.33 -3.72
C PRO A 188 14.91 2.80 -4.11
N VAL A 189 13.72 3.15 -4.60
CA VAL A 189 13.37 4.51 -5.06
C VAL A 189 12.70 5.31 -3.95
N ASP A 190 12.96 6.62 -3.89
CA ASP A 190 12.40 7.50 -2.86
C ASP A 190 11.23 8.36 -3.40
N PRO A 191 9.98 8.09 -2.98
CA PRO A 191 8.83 8.87 -3.42
C PRO A 191 8.87 10.33 -2.95
N LEU A 192 9.57 10.67 -1.86
CA LEU A 192 9.72 12.06 -1.42
C LEU A 192 10.63 12.87 -2.35
N LYS A 193 11.47 12.20 -3.13
CA LYS A 193 12.33 12.78 -4.18
C LYS A 193 11.73 12.63 -5.58
N LEU A 194 10.53 12.07 -5.70
CA LEU A 194 9.85 11.82 -6.97
C LEU A 194 10.61 10.82 -7.87
N GLU A 195 11.27 9.82 -7.28
CA GLU A 195 12.05 8.81 -8.04
C GLU A 195 11.26 7.55 -8.39
N GLY A 196 10.09 7.37 -7.77
CA GLY A 196 9.34 6.11 -7.79
C GLY A 196 8.85 5.73 -6.41
N GLY A 197 8.31 4.52 -6.26
CA GLY A 197 7.86 4.02 -4.96
C GLY A 197 7.15 2.68 -5.03
N GLY A 198 7.12 1.97 -3.90
CA GLY A 198 6.11 0.95 -3.63
C GLY A 198 4.83 1.58 -3.08
N CYS A 199 3.71 0.84 -3.10
CA CYS A 199 2.39 1.33 -2.67
C CYS A 199 2.41 2.02 -1.29
N THR A 200 2.99 1.37 -0.26
CA THR A 200 3.07 1.92 1.11
C THR A 200 4.01 3.12 1.20
N SER A 201 5.14 3.09 0.50
CA SER A 201 6.09 4.22 0.50
C SER A 201 5.50 5.46 -0.17
N TYR A 202 4.72 5.28 -1.24
CA TYR A 202 4.00 6.35 -1.94
C TYR A 202 2.90 6.95 -1.04
N ALA A 203 2.08 6.12 -0.39
CA ALA A 203 1.08 6.57 0.57
C ALA A 203 1.71 7.29 1.78
N HIS A 204 2.83 6.76 2.30
CA HIS A 204 3.61 7.41 3.35
C HIS A 204 4.12 8.78 2.91
N ALA A 205 4.68 8.90 1.70
CA ALA A 205 5.16 10.17 1.17
C ALA A 205 4.03 11.19 1.02
N ALA A 206 2.86 10.77 0.52
CA ALA A 206 1.67 11.63 0.41
C ALA A 206 1.22 12.17 1.78
N LEU A 207 1.14 11.31 2.80
CA LEU A 207 0.79 11.72 4.17
C LEU A 207 1.86 12.62 4.80
N LYS A 208 3.14 12.34 4.57
CA LYS A 208 4.23 13.19 5.06
C LYS A 208 4.20 14.57 4.41
N LYS A 209 3.93 14.64 3.10
CA LYS A 209 3.80 15.90 2.35
C LYS A 209 2.56 16.69 2.72
N SER A 210 1.48 16.01 3.16
CA SER A 210 0.30 16.68 3.68
C SER A 210 0.60 17.52 4.93
N GLY A 211 1.62 17.16 5.70
CA GLY A 211 1.96 17.81 6.97
C GLY A 211 0.98 17.49 8.10
N ALA A 212 0.13 16.47 7.96
CA ALA A 212 -0.75 16.02 9.03
C ALA A 212 0.09 15.44 10.19
N PRO A 213 -0.23 15.76 11.46
CA PRO A 213 0.55 15.34 12.62
C PRO A 213 0.30 13.87 12.98
N LEU A 214 0.92 12.96 12.22
CA LEU A 214 0.80 11.52 12.36
C LEU A 214 2.14 10.94 12.88
N PRO A 215 2.35 10.85 14.21
CA PRO A 215 3.67 10.50 14.78
C PRO A 215 4.07 9.04 14.54
N PHE A 216 3.13 8.19 14.12
CA PHE A 216 3.38 6.78 13.86
C PHE A 216 3.84 6.50 12.41
N LEU A 217 3.87 7.49 11.51
CA LEU A 217 4.35 7.30 10.12
C LEU A 217 5.73 6.63 10.04
N PRO A 218 6.75 7.00 10.86
CA PRO A 218 8.06 6.36 10.79
C PRO A 218 8.05 4.91 11.29
N MET A 219 7.02 4.48 12.02
CA MET A 219 6.93 3.12 12.57
C MET A 219 6.53 2.08 11.51
N TRP A 220 6.16 2.52 10.30
CA TRP A 220 5.89 1.63 9.17
C TRP A 220 7.16 1.13 8.48
N LEU A 221 8.30 1.72 8.81
CA LEU A 221 9.58 1.33 8.23
C LEU A 221 10.10 0.07 8.93
N ARG A 222 10.35 -0.96 8.14
CA ARG A 222 11.18 -2.10 8.55
C ARG A 222 12.60 -1.93 8.07
N ASP A 223 13.47 -2.58 8.81
CA ASP A 223 14.92 -2.49 8.66
C ASP A 223 15.52 -3.89 8.91
N TYR A 224 16.21 -4.39 7.89
CA TYR A 224 16.86 -5.70 7.87
C TYR A 224 18.26 -5.60 7.26
N HIS A 225 19.16 -6.47 7.72
CA HIS A 225 20.47 -6.67 7.13
C HIS A 225 20.49 -8.03 6.44
N ILE A 226 20.69 -8.03 5.12
CA ILE A 226 20.63 -9.21 4.28
C ILE A 226 22.07 -9.67 4.01
N PRO A 227 22.47 -10.88 4.43
CA PRO A 227 23.77 -11.42 4.07
C PRO A 227 23.98 -11.45 2.56
N VAL A 228 25.15 -11.01 2.08
CA VAL A 228 25.46 -10.92 0.65
C VAL A 228 25.31 -12.27 -0.07
N GLN A 229 25.56 -13.39 0.59
CA GLN A 229 25.34 -14.73 0.01
C GLN A 229 23.88 -15.06 -0.30
N GLN A 230 22.92 -14.33 0.28
CA GLN A 230 21.48 -14.45 -0.02
C GLN A 230 21.06 -13.49 -1.14
N MET A 231 21.93 -12.57 -1.54
CA MET A 231 21.74 -11.65 -2.65
C MET A 231 22.26 -12.34 -3.93
N GLY A 232 21.38 -12.55 -4.91
CA GLY A 232 21.75 -13.12 -6.19
C GLY A 232 21.86 -12.04 -7.26
N ARG A 233 22.73 -12.23 -8.25
CA ARG A 233 22.80 -11.34 -9.41
C ARG A 233 22.87 -12.15 -10.69
N GLN A 234 21.98 -11.81 -11.62
CA GLN A 234 22.08 -12.22 -13.02
C GLN A 234 22.53 -11.02 -13.86
N ALA A 235 23.18 -11.28 -14.99
CA ALA A 235 23.63 -10.25 -15.93
C ALA A 235 22.46 -9.37 -16.43
N ASP A 236 21.30 -9.99 -16.68
CA ASP A 236 20.15 -9.35 -17.29
C ASP A 236 18.96 -9.26 -16.32
N PRO A 237 18.49 -8.05 -15.95
CA PRO A 237 17.27 -7.90 -15.18
C PRO A 237 16.05 -8.43 -15.95
N PRO A 238 15.01 -8.93 -15.25
CA PRO A 238 13.75 -9.31 -15.90
C PRO A 238 13.20 -8.21 -16.83
N PRO A 239 12.48 -8.57 -17.90
CA PRO A 239 11.81 -7.58 -18.74
C PRO A 239 10.93 -6.63 -17.92
N HIS A 240 10.94 -5.34 -18.29
CA HIS A 240 10.26 -4.27 -17.56
C HIS A 240 10.75 -4.10 -16.12
N SER A 241 12.04 -4.35 -15.89
CA SER A 241 12.70 -3.98 -14.64
C SER A 241 14.08 -3.40 -14.92
N THR A 242 14.58 -2.65 -13.96
CA THR A 242 15.88 -1.98 -14.00
C THR A 242 16.52 -2.02 -12.61
N ILE A 243 17.83 -1.80 -12.58
CA ILE A 243 18.62 -1.60 -11.37
C ILE A 243 18.94 -0.12 -11.31
N VAL A 244 18.53 0.55 -10.24
CA VAL A 244 18.80 1.98 -10.03
C VAL A 244 20.12 2.18 -9.26
N PRO A 245 20.73 3.37 -9.30
CA PRO A 245 21.98 3.62 -8.57
C PRO A 245 21.89 3.41 -7.05
N ALA A 246 20.69 3.54 -6.47
CA ALA A 246 20.44 3.30 -5.05
C ALA A 246 20.35 1.80 -4.70
N ALA A 247 20.24 0.92 -5.69
CA ALA A 247 20.11 -0.51 -5.48
C ALA A 247 21.41 -1.12 -4.94
N GLN A 248 21.31 -1.92 -3.88
CA GLN A 248 22.47 -2.53 -3.21
C GLN A 248 22.66 -3.99 -3.65
N ILE A 249 22.87 -4.21 -4.95
CA ILE A 249 23.07 -5.55 -5.51
C ILE A 249 24.58 -5.85 -5.58
N PRO A 250 25.04 -7.05 -5.13
CA PRO A 250 26.44 -7.42 -5.23
C PRO A 250 26.99 -7.33 -6.65
N GLU A 251 28.29 -7.08 -6.82
CA GLU A 251 28.91 -7.04 -8.15
C GLU A 251 29.03 -8.42 -8.79
N ARG A 252 29.19 -9.46 -7.96
CA ARG A 252 29.42 -10.82 -8.42
C ARG A 252 28.13 -11.46 -8.92
N GLU A 253 28.18 -12.02 -10.12
CA GLU A 253 27.15 -12.95 -10.60
C GLU A 253 27.15 -14.21 -9.76
N ALA A 254 26.02 -14.45 -9.10
CA ALA A 254 25.76 -15.60 -8.27
C ALA A 254 24.27 -15.90 -8.31
N GLN A 255 23.93 -17.18 -8.53
CA GLN A 255 22.55 -17.63 -8.40
C GLN A 255 22.32 -18.08 -6.97
N VAL A 256 21.17 -17.73 -6.41
CA VAL A 256 20.71 -18.26 -5.12
C VAL A 256 19.50 -19.13 -5.38
N ALA A 257 19.57 -20.40 -5.01
CA ALA A 257 18.53 -21.35 -5.35
C ALA A 257 17.27 -21.10 -4.49
N LEU A 258 16.08 -21.24 -5.08
CA LEU A 258 14.83 -20.98 -4.37
C LEU A 258 14.61 -21.96 -3.21
N ASP A 259 15.05 -23.21 -3.35
CA ASP A 259 14.97 -24.22 -2.31
C ASP A 259 15.84 -23.87 -1.09
N ASP A 260 16.91 -23.10 -1.24
CA ASP A 260 17.68 -22.56 -0.11
C ASP A 260 16.80 -21.68 0.80
N PHE A 261 15.85 -20.93 0.23
CA PHE A 261 14.90 -20.13 1.00
C PHE A 261 13.68 -20.95 1.45
N VAL A 262 13.12 -21.79 0.59
CA VAL A 262 11.87 -22.50 0.93
C VAL A 262 12.13 -23.61 1.94
N LEU A 263 13.23 -24.37 1.78
CA LEU A 263 13.58 -25.54 2.58
C LEU A 263 14.72 -25.27 3.58
N GLY A 264 15.56 -24.27 3.33
CA GLY A 264 16.67 -23.94 4.23
C GLY A 264 16.29 -23.11 5.46
N ASP A 265 17.27 -22.90 6.34
CA ASP A 265 17.21 -22.05 7.54
C ASP A 265 18.01 -20.75 7.32
N GLN A 266 17.63 -19.98 6.29
CA GLN A 266 18.24 -18.69 6.03
C GLN A 266 17.91 -17.74 7.17
N ARG A 267 18.87 -16.89 7.56
CA ARG A 267 18.70 -15.91 8.63
C ARG A 267 19.09 -14.53 8.15
N TRP A 268 18.41 -13.52 8.67
CA TRP A 268 18.90 -12.15 8.61
C TRP A 268 20.25 -12.05 9.31
N SER A 269 21.10 -11.13 8.87
CA SER A 269 22.37 -10.89 9.56
C SER A 269 22.12 -10.29 10.94
N ALA A 270 22.87 -10.78 11.94
CA ALA A 270 22.94 -10.18 13.28
C ALA A 270 24.04 -9.11 13.39
N ALA A 271 24.88 -8.97 12.36
CA ALA A 271 26.00 -8.02 12.31
C ALA A 271 25.65 -6.89 11.32
N PRO A 272 24.98 -5.81 11.79
CA PRO A 272 24.46 -4.77 10.91
C PRO A 272 25.54 -3.96 10.18
N ASP A 273 26.75 -3.90 10.75
CA ASP A 273 27.87 -3.11 10.24
C ASP A 273 28.93 -3.98 9.52
N SER A 274 28.60 -5.23 9.19
CA SER A 274 29.52 -6.11 8.46
C SER A 274 29.49 -5.77 6.96
N GLU A 275 30.68 -5.72 6.34
CA GLU A 275 30.86 -5.57 4.89
C GLU A 275 30.16 -6.68 4.07
N ASP A 276 29.82 -7.81 4.70
CA ASP A 276 29.13 -8.94 4.09
C ASP A 276 27.60 -8.83 4.17
N THR A 277 27.05 -7.62 4.36
CA THR A 277 25.61 -7.39 4.48
C THR A 277 25.11 -6.21 3.65
N VAL A 278 23.89 -6.33 3.14
CA VAL A 278 23.14 -5.27 2.48
C VAL A 278 22.07 -4.73 3.43
N HIS A 279 22.01 -3.41 3.57
CA HIS A 279 21.00 -2.76 4.41
C HIS A 279 19.70 -2.56 3.62
N PHE A 280 18.66 -3.31 3.97
CA PHE A 280 17.36 -3.21 3.33
C PHE A 280 16.35 -2.51 4.23
N LYS A 281 15.71 -1.45 3.70
CA LYS A 281 14.63 -0.72 4.36
C LYS A 281 13.42 -0.65 3.44
N TYR A 282 12.24 -0.83 4.01
CA TYR A 282 11.00 -0.65 3.26
C TYR A 282 9.83 -0.30 4.16
N TYR A 283 8.82 0.33 3.56
CA TYR A 283 7.56 0.63 4.22
C TYR A 283 6.64 -0.59 4.14
N ASP A 284 6.37 -1.21 5.30
CA ASP A 284 5.62 -2.46 5.38
C ASP A 284 4.10 -2.25 5.31
N PRO A 285 3.41 -2.75 4.27
CA PRO A 285 1.95 -2.68 4.20
C PRO A 285 1.24 -3.39 5.36
N GLU A 286 1.85 -4.40 6.00
CA GLU A 286 1.26 -5.05 7.18
C GLU A 286 1.27 -4.12 8.40
N LEU A 287 2.38 -3.40 8.64
CA LEU A 287 2.43 -2.37 9.69
C LEU A 287 1.46 -1.22 9.39
N PHE A 288 1.33 -0.84 8.12
CA PHE A 288 0.35 0.16 7.68
C PHE A 288 -1.09 -0.28 7.99
N TYR A 289 -1.46 -1.53 7.67
CA TYR A 289 -2.75 -2.12 8.04
C TYR A 289 -2.98 -2.17 9.55
N GLU A 290 -2.02 -2.72 10.29
CA GLU A 290 -2.09 -2.85 11.75
C GLU A 290 -2.20 -1.49 12.44
N SER A 291 -1.63 -0.42 11.87
CA SER A 291 -1.70 0.93 12.44
C SER A 291 -3.15 1.41 12.54
N PHE A 292 -3.90 1.31 11.45
CA PHE A 292 -5.28 1.80 11.42
C PHE A 292 -6.23 0.87 12.16
N LEU A 293 -5.98 -0.44 12.12
CA LEU A 293 -6.75 -1.38 12.92
C LEU A 293 -6.53 -1.14 14.42
N HIS A 294 -5.27 -0.97 14.84
CA HIS A 294 -4.94 -0.69 16.24
C HIS A 294 -5.50 0.65 16.68
N LEU A 295 -5.41 1.69 15.84
CA LEU A 295 -6.00 2.99 16.11
C LEU A 295 -7.51 2.88 16.38
N GLU A 296 -8.23 2.15 15.52
CA GLU A 296 -9.67 1.92 15.72
C GLU A 296 -9.95 1.09 16.99
N ASN A 297 -9.19 0.01 17.22
CA ASN A 297 -9.35 -0.84 18.40
C ASN A 297 -9.04 -0.12 19.71
N SER A 298 -8.04 0.75 19.72
CA SER A 298 -7.71 1.60 20.88
C SER A 298 -8.84 2.57 21.19
N TYR A 299 -9.50 3.14 20.18
CA TYR A 299 -10.71 3.94 20.38
C TYR A 299 -11.87 3.08 20.88
N ARG A 300 -12.17 1.95 20.23
CA ARG A 300 -13.24 1.01 20.61
C ARG A 300 -13.13 0.55 22.07
N ALA A 301 -11.94 0.12 22.50
CA ALA A 301 -11.70 -0.33 23.86
C ALA A 301 -12.10 0.73 24.89
N ARG A 302 -11.77 2.00 24.63
CA ARG A 302 -12.08 3.14 25.51
C ARG A 302 -13.56 3.51 25.51
N GLN A 303 -14.27 3.21 24.42
CA GLN A 303 -15.72 3.35 24.31
C GLN A 303 -16.48 2.11 24.80
N GLY A 304 -15.80 1.06 25.28
CA GLY A 304 -16.45 -0.21 25.66
C GLY A 304 -17.08 -0.96 24.49
N LEU A 305 -16.60 -0.72 23.26
CA LEU A 305 -17.11 -1.36 22.04
C LEU A 305 -16.33 -2.66 21.74
N PRO A 306 -16.96 -3.64 21.08
CA PRO A 306 -16.25 -4.83 20.61
C PRO A 306 -15.08 -4.48 19.71
N LEU A 307 -13.94 -5.13 19.95
CA LEU A 307 -12.74 -4.98 19.15
C LEU A 307 -12.91 -5.68 17.80
N ARG A 308 -12.27 -5.15 16.76
CA ARG A 308 -12.10 -5.83 15.49
C ARG A 308 -10.98 -6.85 15.61
N ASN A 309 -11.21 -8.03 15.03
CA ASN A 309 -10.20 -9.07 15.00
C ASN A 309 -9.03 -8.65 14.07
N PRO A 310 -7.78 -8.67 14.56
CA PRO A 310 -6.62 -8.60 13.69
C PRO A 310 -6.51 -9.84 12.81
N ILE A 311 -5.78 -9.69 11.72
CA ILE A 311 -5.47 -10.80 10.80
C ILE A 311 -4.42 -11.72 11.42
N ARG A 312 -3.66 -11.22 12.41
CA ARG A 312 -2.74 -12.00 13.26
C ARG A 312 -3.27 -12.17 14.67
N THR A 313 -3.12 -13.37 15.24
CA THR A 313 -3.79 -13.76 16.49
C THR A 313 -2.93 -13.92 17.74
N ALA A 314 -1.60 -13.74 17.74
CA ALA A 314 -0.84 -14.01 18.99
C ALA A 314 0.35 -13.09 19.29
N ASP A 315 1.35 -12.96 18.40
CA ASP A 315 2.62 -12.34 18.79
C ASP A 315 3.00 -11.11 17.97
N TYR A 316 3.27 -10.02 18.69
CA TYR A 316 3.84 -8.81 18.12
C TYR A 316 5.34 -8.96 17.92
N ASP A 317 5.80 -8.75 16.70
CA ASP A 317 7.21 -8.50 16.47
C ASP A 317 7.64 -7.13 17.05
N ARG A 318 8.95 -6.87 17.05
CA ARG A 318 9.51 -5.62 17.60
C ARG A 318 8.97 -4.37 16.91
N PHE A 319 8.62 -4.43 15.63
CA PHE A 319 8.12 -3.30 14.86
C PHE A 319 6.65 -3.04 15.19
N GLN A 320 5.84 -4.09 15.28
CA GLN A 320 4.45 -4.00 15.71
C GLN A 320 4.32 -3.44 17.12
N ARG A 321 5.18 -3.83 18.06
CA ARG A 321 5.19 -3.27 19.42
C ARG A 321 5.43 -1.76 19.41
N ARG A 322 6.50 -1.30 18.75
CA ARG A 322 6.83 0.13 18.63
C ARG A 322 5.70 0.93 17.99
N LEU A 323 5.09 0.37 16.95
CA LEU A 323 3.94 0.97 16.28
C LEU A 323 2.75 1.14 17.25
N LYS A 324 2.42 0.10 18.01
CA LYS A 324 1.29 0.11 18.96
C LYS A 324 1.53 1.09 20.10
N ASP A 325 2.73 1.09 20.67
CA ASP A 325 3.13 2.05 21.70
C ASP A 325 3.02 3.49 21.18
N SER A 326 3.52 3.77 19.96
CA SER A 326 3.41 5.10 19.33
C SER A 326 1.95 5.50 19.09
N THR A 327 1.12 4.56 18.62
CA THR A 327 -0.30 4.81 18.34
C THR A 327 -1.10 5.04 19.61
N ASP A 328 -0.83 4.28 20.69
CA ASP A 328 -1.49 4.46 21.98
C ASP A 328 -1.09 5.78 22.66
N ASN A 329 0.18 6.16 22.58
CA ASN A 329 0.65 7.46 23.06
C ASN A 329 -0.05 8.61 22.31
N TRP A 330 -0.15 8.51 20.99
CA TRP A 330 -0.86 9.49 20.18
C TRP A 330 -2.35 9.54 20.53
N MET A 331 -3.03 8.40 20.60
CA MET A 331 -4.44 8.30 21.01
C MET A 331 -4.68 8.94 22.38
N ASN A 332 -3.81 8.68 23.35
CA ASN A 332 -3.89 9.30 24.67
C ASN A 332 -3.76 10.82 24.60
N SER A 333 -2.84 11.34 23.77
CA SER A 333 -2.69 12.79 23.57
C SER A 333 -3.93 13.43 22.93
N LEU A 334 -4.55 12.78 21.95
CA LEU A 334 -5.77 13.24 21.30
C LEU A 334 -6.93 13.31 22.30
N LEU A 335 -7.08 12.28 23.14
CA LEU A 335 -8.11 12.23 24.18
C LEU A 335 -7.91 13.30 25.24
N GLN A 336 -6.67 13.50 25.71
CA GLN A 336 -6.34 14.55 26.67
C GLN A 336 -6.65 15.95 26.10
N ALA A 337 -6.44 16.15 24.81
CA ALA A 337 -6.77 17.39 24.11
C ALA A 337 -8.25 17.49 23.69
N ASN A 338 -9.10 16.52 24.05
CA ASN A 338 -10.51 16.43 23.66
C ASN A 338 -10.72 16.52 22.14
N VAL A 339 -9.80 15.95 21.35
CA VAL A 339 -9.92 15.93 19.88
C VAL A 339 -11.13 15.08 19.48
N PRO A 340 -12.07 15.63 18.67
CA PRO A 340 -13.22 14.87 18.20
C PRO A 340 -12.82 13.64 17.38
N MET A 341 -13.42 12.50 17.70
CA MET A 341 -13.20 11.22 17.04
C MET A 341 -14.49 10.43 16.95
N GLN A 342 -14.70 9.74 15.85
CA GLN A 342 -15.89 8.89 15.64
C GLN A 342 -15.57 7.69 14.76
N LEU A 343 -16.33 6.61 14.96
CA LEU A 343 -16.36 5.51 14.00
C LEU A 343 -17.30 5.87 12.85
N ASP A 344 -16.87 5.63 11.61
CA ASP A 344 -17.73 5.68 10.43
C ASP A 344 -17.57 4.38 9.63
N GLN A 345 -18.30 4.24 8.52
CA GLN A 345 -18.26 3.04 7.69
C GLN A 345 -18.01 3.35 6.22
N ILE A 346 -17.19 2.51 5.58
CA ILE A 346 -17.00 2.45 4.14
C ILE A 346 -17.27 1.01 3.71
N ALA A 347 -18.20 0.81 2.79
CA ALA A 347 -18.59 -0.52 2.30
C ALA A 347 -18.93 -1.52 3.43
N GLY A 348 -19.57 -1.05 4.51
CA GLY A 348 -19.93 -1.86 5.68
C GLY A 348 -18.77 -2.17 6.64
N TYR A 349 -17.57 -1.66 6.36
CA TYR A 349 -16.39 -1.82 7.19
C TYR A 349 -16.10 -0.55 7.98
N SER A 350 -15.99 -0.68 9.30
CA SER A 350 -15.73 0.46 10.17
C SER A 350 -14.28 0.94 10.09
N GLY A 351 -14.09 2.23 10.36
CA GLY A 351 -12.78 2.86 10.55
C GLY A 351 -12.93 4.09 11.44
N LEU A 352 -11.79 4.61 11.91
CA LEU A 352 -11.77 5.77 12.79
C LEU A 352 -11.57 7.07 11.99
N VAL A 353 -12.42 8.06 12.25
CA VAL A 353 -12.26 9.44 11.77
C VAL A 353 -11.81 10.31 12.93
N VAL A 354 -10.70 11.04 12.74
CA VAL A 354 -10.10 11.93 13.75
C VAL A 354 -10.10 13.37 13.23
N ASP A 355 -10.52 14.34 14.05
CA ASP A 355 -10.50 15.76 13.69
C ASP A 355 -9.17 16.45 14.05
N LEU A 356 -8.23 16.47 13.12
CA LEU A 356 -6.91 17.05 13.30
C LEU A 356 -6.84 18.56 13.07
N ARG A 357 -7.96 19.24 12.77
CA ARG A 357 -7.98 20.70 12.56
C ARG A 357 -7.60 21.48 13.82
N GLN A 358 -7.83 20.89 14.98
CA GLN A 358 -7.55 21.47 16.30
C GLN A 358 -6.51 20.66 17.08
N ALA A 359 -5.89 19.65 16.46
CA ALA A 359 -4.92 18.83 17.17
C ALA A 359 -3.74 19.71 17.62
N PRO A 360 -3.23 19.51 18.85
CA PRO A 360 -2.00 20.16 19.28
C PRO A 360 -0.92 19.83 18.26
N THR A 361 -0.21 20.83 17.76
CA THR A 361 1.03 20.58 17.01
C THR A 361 1.96 19.86 17.96
N THR A 362 2.09 18.54 17.81
CA THR A 362 3.07 17.77 18.56
C THR A 362 4.42 18.37 18.20
N GLN A 363 5.05 19.06 19.16
CA GLN A 363 6.46 19.41 19.04
C GLN A 363 7.18 18.08 18.82
N THR A 364 7.68 17.90 17.61
CA THR A 364 8.48 16.72 17.29
C THR A 364 9.74 16.87 18.15
N PRO A 365 10.08 15.90 19.01
CA PRO A 365 11.28 15.98 19.84
C PRO A 365 12.55 16.09 18.99
#